data_AF-A0A846NVX9-F1
#
_entry.id   AF-A0A846NVX9-F1
#
_cell.length_a   1.000
_cell.length_b   1.000
_cell.length_c   1.000
_cell.angle_alpha   90.00
_cell.angle_beta   90.00
_cell.angle_gamma   90.00
#
_symmetry.space_group_name_H-M   'P 1'
#
loop_
_entity.id
_entity.type
_entity.pdbx_description
1 polymer ?
#
loop_
_entity_poly.entity_id
_entity_poly.type
_entity_poly.pdbx_seq_one_letter_code
_entity_poly.pdbx_strand_id
1 'polypeptide(L)'
;MNCPKCSGGSYVSDEEVVKVLENTTPIKVILKVTYVCRSCGERFSRVFSEDVEAKRKEEWVPAPGMPTSEHAVRSSHAPEPADRLRFLDKI
;
A
#
# COMPACT_ATOMS: atom_id res chain seq x y z
N MET A 1 4.92 -13.47 7.34
CA MET A 1 5.25 -14.82 6.84
C MET A 1 6.55 -15.30 7.48
N ASN A 2 6.67 -16.59 7.79
CA ASN A 2 7.86 -17.16 8.42
C ASN A 2 8.77 -17.80 7.35
N CYS A 3 10.08 -17.68 7.52
CA CYS A 3 11.09 -18.28 6.64
C CYS A 3 11.02 -19.81 6.73
N PRO A 4 10.93 -20.54 5.60
CA PRO A 4 10.84 -22.00 5.62
C PRO A 4 12.11 -22.69 6.12
N LYS A 5 13.25 -21.98 6.14
CA LYS A 5 14.56 -22.55 6.52
C LYS A 5 14.86 -22.44 8.01
N CYS A 6 14.53 -21.30 8.63
CA CYS A 6 14.89 -21.02 10.03
C CYS A 6 13.70 -20.59 10.89
N SER A 7 12.49 -20.56 10.34
CA SER A 7 11.26 -20.08 11.00
C SER A 7 11.28 -18.61 11.44
N GLY A 8 12.36 -17.87 11.15
CA GLY A 8 12.47 -16.44 11.44
C GLY A 8 11.51 -15.58 10.61
N GLY A 9 11.29 -14.33 11.05
CA GLY A 9 10.47 -13.38 10.33
C GLY A 9 11.03 -13.04 8.94
N SER A 10 10.14 -12.71 8.00
CA SER A 10 10.51 -12.31 6.63
C SER A 10 9.74 -11.06 6.20
N TYR A 11 10.28 -10.36 5.21
CA TYR A 11 9.65 -9.21 4.55
C TYR A 11 9.56 -9.44 3.04
N VAL A 12 8.61 -8.77 2.39
CA VAL A 12 8.46 -8.77 0.93
C VAL A 12 9.57 -7.92 0.32
N SER A 13 10.29 -8.48 -0.66
CA SER A 13 11.33 -7.78 -1.40
C SER A 13 10.89 -7.42 -2.82
N ASP A 14 10.02 -8.22 -3.42
CA ASP A 14 9.58 -8.04 -4.80
C ASP A 14 8.22 -8.71 -5.04
N GLU A 15 7.43 -8.12 -5.93
CA GLU A 15 6.11 -8.61 -6.34
C GLU A 15 6.01 -8.56 -7.87
N GLU A 16 5.83 -9.72 -8.49
CA GLU A 16 5.81 -9.89 -9.94
C GLU A 16 4.50 -10.54 -10.41
N VAL A 17 3.87 -9.95 -11.43
CA VAL A 17 2.74 -10.59 -12.13
C VAL A 17 3.30 -11.60 -13.11
N VAL A 18 3.06 -12.88 -12.85
CA VAL A 18 3.59 -13.97 -13.68
C VAL A 18 2.68 -14.25 -14.87
N LYS A 19 1.37 -14.30 -14.64
CA LYS A 19 0.40 -14.68 -15.69
C LYS A 19 -1.01 -14.19 -15.37
N VAL A 20 -1.72 -13.76 -16.40
CA VAL A 20 -3.17 -13.54 -16.36
C VAL A 20 -3.85 -14.69 -17.09
N LEU A 21 -4.84 -15.31 -16.44
CA LEU A 21 -5.65 -16.40 -16.99
C LEU A 21 -7.03 -15.84 -17.36
N GLU A 22 -7.16 -15.45 -18.62
CA GLU A 22 -8.40 -14.88 -19.19
C GLU A 22 -9.43 -15.96 -19.54
N ASN A 23 -9.00 -17.21 -19.69
CA ASN A 23 -9.86 -18.34 -20.05
C ASN A 23 -10.57 -18.98 -18.85
N THR A 24 -10.51 -18.36 -17.66
CA THR A 24 -11.23 -18.81 -16.46
C THR A 24 -12.27 -17.78 -16.07
N THR A 25 -13.36 -18.22 -15.45
CA THR A 25 -14.38 -17.35 -14.85
C THR A 25 -14.44 -17.65 -13.35
N PRO A 26 -14.05 -16.70 -12.48
CA PRO A 26 -13.53 -15.36 -12.77
C PRO A 26 -12.12 -15.37 -13.41
N ILE A 27 -11.72 -14.23 -14.00
CA ILE A 27 -10.35 -14.02 -14.50
C ILE A 27 -9.39 -14.12 -13.31
N LYS A 28 -8.32 -14.91 -13.46
CA LYS A 28 -7.31 -15.12 -12.41
C LYS A 28 -5.99 -14.45 -12.74
N VAL A 29 -5.36 -13.83 -11.75
CA VAL A 29 -4.00 -13.31 -11.84
C VAL A 29 -3.10 -14.16 -10.96
N ILE A 30 -2.00 -14.64 -11.53
CA ILE A 30 -0.95 -15.38 -10.83
C ILE A 30 0.16 -14.40 -10.47
N LEU A 31 0.36 -14.21 -9.17
CA LEU A 31 1.38 -13.34 -8.59
C LEU A 31 2.50 -14.18 -7.99
N LYS A 32 3.75 -13.76 -8.16
CA LYS A 32 4.90 -14.31 -7.45
C LYS A 32 5.44 -13.23 -6.53
N VAL A 33 5.42 -13.51 -5.23
CA VAL A 33 5.97 -12.63 -4.21
C VAL A 33 7.25 -13.24 -3.69
N THR A 34 8.34 -12.46 -3.73
CA THR A 34 9.63 -12.88 -3.20
C THR A 34 9.85 -12.27 -1.83
N TYR A 35 10.19 -13.11 -0.87
CA TYR A 35 10.45 -12.78 0.51
C TYR A 35 11.94 -12.93 0.83
N VAL A 36 12.41 -12.12 1.77
CA VAL A 36 13.76 -12.21 2.32
C VAL A 36 13.66 -12.41 3.83
N CYS A 37 14.34 -13.42 4.34
CA CYS A 37 14.39 -13.68 5.77
C CYS A 37 15.25 -12.62 6.48
N ARG A 38 14.73 -12.05 7.57
CA ARG A 38 15.48 -11.10 8.41
C ARG A 38 16.56 -11.78 9.25
N SER A 39 16.38 -13.07 9.56
CA SER A 39 17.28 -13.82 10.45
C SER A 39 18.45 -14.47 9.72
N CYS A 40 18.19 -15.15 8.60
CA CYS A 40 19.22 -15.90 7.87
C CYS A 40 19.53 -15.37 6.46
N GLY A 41 18.85 -14.30 6.02
CA GLY A 41 19.07 -13.70 4.70
C GLY A 41 18.54 -14.51 3.51
N GLU A 42 17.96 -15.69 3.76
CA GLU A 42 17.46 -16.57 2.69
C GLU A 42 16.36 -15.90 1.87
N ARG A 43 16.46 -16.04 0.54
CA ARG A 43 15.46 -15.56 -0.40
C ARG A 43 14.55 -16.71 -0.84
N PHE A 44 13.24 -16.50 -0.78
CA PHE A 44 12.28 -17.53 -1.19
C PHE A 44 11.02 -16.87 -1.76
N SER A 45 10.38 -17.51 -2.74
CA SER A 45 9.18 -16.96 -3.37
C SER A 45 7.96 -17.83 -3.08
N ARG A 46 6.78 -17.21 -3.08
CA ARG A 46 5.48 -17.91 -3.11
C ARG A 46 4.66 -17.41 -4.27
N VAL A 47 3.87 -18.33 -4.83
CA VAL A 47 2.94 -18.04 -5.91
C VAL A 47 1.54 -17.96 -5.31
N PHE A 48 0.83 -16.89 -5.64
CA PHE A 48 -0.55 -16.63 -5.27
C PHE A 48 -1.42 -16.57 -6.53
N SER A 49 -2.68 -16.95 -6.39
CA SER A 49 -3.70 -16.75 -7.41
C SER A 49 -4.78 -15.86 -6.82
N GLU A 50 -5.06 -14.72 -7.46
CA GLU A 50 -6.15 -13.84 -7.08
C GLU A 50 -7.21 -13.76 -8.18
N ASP A 51 -8.47 -13.67 -7.79
CA ASP A 51 -9.59 -13.44 -8.71
C ASP A 51 -9.77 -11.92 -8.92
N VAL A 52 -9.71 -11.45 -10.17
CA VAL A 52 -9.80 -10.01 -10.50
C VAL A 52 -11.13 -9.41 -10.06
N GLU A 53 -12.22 -10.17 -10.19
CA GLU A 53 -13.56 -9.68 -9.90
C GLU A 53 -13.84 -9.51 -8.40
N ALA A 54 -13.08 -10.18 -7.53
CA ALA A 54 -13.20 -10.03 -6.08
C ALA A 54 -12.73 -8.65 -5.60
N LYS A 55 -11.71 -8.05 -6.23
CA LYS A 55 -11.18 -6.72 -5.84
C LYS A 55 -12.07 -5.54 -6.21
N ARG A 56 -12.94 -5.67 -7.23
CA ARG A 56 -13.86 -4.58 -7.62
C ARG A 56 -14.93 -4.26 -6.55
N LYS A 57 -15.10 -5.14 -5.55
CA LYS A 57 -16.16 -4.99 -4.55
C LYS A 57 -15.67 -4.52 -3.17
N GLU A 58 -14.36 -4.54 -2.92
CA GLU A 58 -13.77 -4.07 -1.65
C GLU A 58 -13.30 -2.61 -1.69
N GLU A 59 -13.10 -2.04 -2.88
CA GLU A 59 -12.73 -0.63 -3.06
C GLU A 59 -13.97 0.25 -3.30
N TRP A 60 -14.84 0.39 -2.29
CA TRP A 60 -15.57 1.62 -1.92
C TRP A 60 -16.62 1.29 -0.84
N VAL A 61 -16.18 1.18 0.41
CA VAL A 61 -17.05 1.45 1.55
C VAL A 61 -16.69 2.86 2.01
N PRO A 62 -17.43 3.91 1.60
CA PRO A 62 -17.28 5.19 2.26
C PRO A 62 -17.56 4.98 3.75
N ALA A 63 -16.60 5.33 4.60
CA ALA A 63 -16.78 5.29 6.04
C ALA A 63 -18.05 6.08 6.41
N PRO A 64 -18.98 5.52 7.19
CA PRO A 64 -20.16 6.26 7.63
C PRO A 64 -19.69 7.33 8.63
N GLY A 65 -19.65 8.59 8.20
CA GLY A 65 -19.35 9.71 9.11
C GLY A 65 -18.70 10.96 8.53
N MET A 66 -18.57 11.13 7.22
CA MET A 66 -18.15 12.44 6.67
C MET A 66 -19.37 13.35 6.46
N PRO A 67 -19.47 14.49 7.17
CA PRO A 67 -20.52 15.47 6.93
C PRO A 67 -20.30 16.11 5.56
N THR A 68 -21.30 16.01 4.69
CA THR A 68 -21.36 16.75 3.43
C THR A 68 -21.52 18.24 3.74
N SER A 69 -20.42 18.99 3.65
CA SER A 69 -20.41 20.44 3.77
C SER A 69 -20.93 21.07 2.49
N GLU A 70 -22.25 21.11 2.35
CA GLU A 70 -22.92 22.06 1.46
C GLU A 70 -23.40 23.21 2.34
N HIS A 71 -22.66 24.33 2.37
CA HIS A 71 -23.19 25.69 2.45
C HIS A 71 -22.04 26.70 2.48
N ALA A 72 -22.01 27.53 1.44
CA ALA A 72 -21.09 28.63 1.25
C ALA A 72 -21.29 29.75 2.30
N VAL A 73 -20.20 30.28 2.86
CA VAL A 73 -20.14 31.69 3.27
C VAL A 73 -18.77 32.29 2.92
N ARG A 74 -18.86 33.27 2.03
CA ARG A 74 -17.86 34.24 1.60
C ARG A 74 -17.54 35.18 2.77
N SER A 75 -16.28 35.28 3.20
CA SER A 75 -15.72 36.54 3.75
C SER A 75 -14.21 36.51 3.88
N SER A 76 -13.63 37.57 3.36
CA SER A 76 -12.23 37.98 3.32
C SER A 76 -11.52 37.91 4.67
N HIS A 77 -10.26 37.51 4.70
CA HIS A 77 -9.17 38.20 5.42
C HIS A 77 -7.80 37.67 4.94
N ALA A 78 -6.83 38.57 4.87
CA ALA A 78 -5.55 38.52 4.13
C ALA A 78 -4.53 37.45 4.61
N PRO A 79 -3.48 37.14 3.80
CA PRO A 79 -2.41 36.22 4.18
C PRO A 79 -1.32 36.92 5.03
N GLU A 80 -0.96 36.35 6.17
CA GLU A 80 0.29 36.69 6.89
C GLU A 80 1.38 35.63 6.60
N PRO A 81 2.60 36.03 6.20
CA PRO A 81 3.71 35.12 5.96
C PRO A 81 4.50 34.86 7.25
N ALA A 82 4.52 33.61 7.72
CA ALA A 82 5.44 33.18 8.78
C ALA A 82 6.85 32.95 8.20
N ASP A 83 7.57 34.06 8.02
CA ASP A 83 9.01 34.09 7.77
C ASP A 83 9.77 34.03 9.11
N ARG A 84 10.82 33.21 9.14
CA ARG A 84 11.95 33.16 10.11
C ARG A 84 11.71 32.51 11.47
N LEU A 85 12.32 31.33 11.61
CA LEU A 85 13.35 31.13 12.64
C LEU A 85 14.55 30.43 12.00
N ARG A 86 15.67 31.16 11.96
CA ARG A 86 16.92 30.81 11.28
C ARG A 86 17.72 29.82 12.13
N PHE A 87 18.31 28.84 11.45
CA PHE A 87 19.53 28.16 11.88
C PHE A 87 20.72 29.13 11.87
N LEU A 88 21.64 29.00 12.84
CA LEU A 88 23.08 29.33 12.85
C LEU A 88 23.55 29.10 14.30
N ASP A 89 24.20 27.99 14.65
CA ASP A 89 25.62 27.64 14.47
C ASP A 89 26.62 28.55 15.21
N LYS A 90 27.44 27.88 16.04
CA LYS A 90 28.72 28.20 16.69
C LYS A 90 29.31 29.60 16.49
N ILE A 91 29.74 30.21 17.61
CA ILE A 91 31.16 30.45 18.03
C ILE A 91 31.17 30.62 19.54
#